data_AF-A0A7Y5KQK0-F1
#
_entry.id   AF-A0A7Y5KQK0-F1
#
_cell.length_a   1.000
_cell.length_b   1.000
_cell.length_c   1.000
_cell.angle_alpha   90.00
_cell.angle_beta   90.00
_cell.angle_gamma   90.00
#
_symmetry.space_group_name_H-M   'P 1'
#
loop_
_entity.id
_entity.type
_entity.pdbx_description
1 polymer ?
#
loop_
_entity_poly.entity_id
_entity_poly.type
_entity_poly.pdbx_seq_one_letter_code
_entity_poly.pdbx_strand_id
1 'polypeptide(L)'
;MPHGSLSSLLLLVCAGCIGCGARTTLDGEGGSGEGGAGGGETSSSSTGICGPGPACSDITRGTFRLETSDGSPFGSLFFFDAVEGCNGSALHYMLTIPNGDAKACFRNSDYEILENAESVFRIIADSHGGSTSVECGGDPWRETITLELRADPCDAERFALIVEDSKPDSPYTFEATATRCRCDIGWAPCAEPLPEDPCAP
;
A
#
# COMPACT_ATOMS: atom_id res chain seq x y z
N MET A 1 20.35 52.01 33.32
CA MET A 1 19.55 51.01 34.04
C MET A 1 20.34 49.70 34.09
N PRO A 2 20.26 48.94 35.20
CA PRO A 2 21.28 47.95 35.58
C PRO A 2 20.83 46.48 35.40
N HIS A 3 21.79 45.53 35.57
CA HIS A 3 21.69 44.08 35.91
C HIS A 3 20.82 43.16 35.02
N GLY A 4 21.10 41.88 34.76
CA GLY A 4 22.07 40.86 35.16
C GLY A 4 21.88 39.66 34.19
N SER A 5 22.90 38.87 33.84
CA SER A 5 23.50 37.75 34.58
C SER A 5 22.61 36.51 34.78
N LEU A 6 23.07 35.41 34.16
CA LEU A 6 23.07 34.00 34.60
C LEU A 6 21.77 33.14 34.63
N SER A 7 21.93 31.99 33.96
CA SER A 7 21.82 30.62 34.52
C SER A 7 20.61 29.73 34.24
N SER A 8 21.00 28.50 33.89
CA SER A 8 20.42 27.20 34.27
C SER A 8 19.37 26.55 33.37
N LEU A 9 19.86 25.55 32.63
CA LEU A 9 19.43 24.14 32.68
C LEU A 9 18.04 23.86 33.25
N LEU A 10 17.20 23.21 32.45
CA LEU A 10 16.39 22.10 32.95
C LEU A 10 16.28 21.01 31.87
N LEU A 11 16.95 19.89 32.10
CA LEU A 11 16.55 18.60 31.55
C LEU A 11 15.19 18.25 32.14
N LEU A 12 14.26 17.80 31.30
CA LEU A 12 13.20 16.89 31.74
C LEU A 12 13.24 15.64 30.87
N VAL A 13 13.50 14.52 31.54
CA VAL A 13 13.56 13.16 31.04
C VAL A 13 12.35 12.41 31.61
N CYS A 14 11.83 11.46 30.82
CA CYS A 14 10.83 10.43 31.13
C CYS A 14 9.36 10.92 31.22
N ALA A 15 8.35 10.20 30.76
CA ALA A 15 8.23 8.76 30.53
C ALA A 15 7.07 8.45 29.57
N GLY A 16 7.13 7.27 28.93
CA GLY A 16 5.92 6.47 28.72
C GLY A 16 5.60 6.11 27.29
N CYS A 17 6.25 5.08 26.74
CA CYS A 17 5.53 4.10 25.94
C CYS A 17 5.74 2.73 26.58
N ILE A 18 4.60 2.17 26.96
CA ILE A 18 4.41 0.94 27.72
C ILE A 18 4.63 -0.24 26.76
N GLY A 19 5.14 -1.32 27.31
CA GLY A 19 5.75 -2.42 26.59
C GLY A 19 4.86 -3.13 25.58
N CYS A 20 5.48 -3.50 24.45
CA CYS A 20 5.20 -4.78 23.83
C CYS A 20 6.13 -5.81 24.49
N GLY A 21 5.54 -6.89 25.00
CA GLY A 21 6.19 -7.85 25.89
C GLY A 21 7.39 -8.56 25.29
N ALA A 22 8.34 -8.86 26.19
CA ALA A 22 9.53 -9.67 25.93
C ALA A 22 9.21 -11.07 25.41
N ARG A 23 9.98 -11.53 24.43
CA ARG A 23 10.44 -12.92 24.37
C ARG A 23 11.96 -12.96 24.12
N THR A 24 12.56 -13.88 24.85
CA THR A 24 13.96 -14.09 25.20
C THR A 24 14.86 -14.55 24.06
N THR A 25 16.05 -13.94 24.01
CA THR A 25 17.41 -14.48 23.78
C THR A 25 17.55 -15.89 23.22
N LEU A 26 18.37 -16.00 22.16
CA LEU A 26 19.48 -16.96 22.10
C LEU A 26 20.70 -16.28 21.49
N ASP A 27 21.72 -16.11 22.33
CA ASP A 27 23.12 -15.87 21.95
C ASP A 27 23.64 -16.96 21.01
N GLY A 28 24.41 -16.53 20.00
CA GLY A 28 25.20 -17.38 19.12
C GLY A 28 26.51 -16.66 18.82
N GLU A 29 27.50 -16.92 19.66
CA GLU A 29 28.86 -16.38 19.63
C GLU A 29 29.69 -17.01 18.49
N GLY A 30 30.50 -16.19 17.82
CA GLY A 30 31.78 -16.63 17.24
C GLY A 30 31.93 -16.54 15.72
N GLY A 31 32.95 -15.80 15.27
CA GLY A 31 33.63 -16.10 14.00
C GLY A 31 34.12 -14.90 13.20
N SER A 32 35.29 -14.37 13.55
CA SER A 32 36.11 -13.53 12.65
C SER A 32 36.62 -14.35 11.46
N GLY A 33 36.60 -13.77 10.26
CA GLY A 33 37.23 -14.35 9.08
C GLY A 33 37.23 -13.38 7.90
N GLU A 34 38.36 -12.69 7.70
CA GLU A 34 38.68 -11.97 6.47
C GLU A 34 39.05 -12.94 5.33
N GLY A 35 38.68 -12.57 4.10
CA GLY A 35 39.43 -12.89 2.89
C GLY A 35 38.78 -13.85 1.88
N GLY A 36 38.70 -13.40 0.63
CA GLY A 36 38.63 -14.32 -0.52
C GLY A 36 37.72 -13.89 -1.66
N ALA A 37 38.25 -13.07 -2.57
CA ALA A 37 37.70 -12.90 -3.91
C ALA A 37 37.91 -14.18 -4.75
N GLY A 38 36.92 -14.55 -5.56
CA GLY A 38 37.16 -15.47 -6.68
C GLY A 38 35.98 -16.36 -7.08
N GLY A 39 35.20 -15.88 -8.04
CA GLY A 39 34.88 -16.67 -9.24
C GLY A 39 33.77 -17.71 -9.16
N GLY A 40 32.59 -17.29 -9.63
CA GLY A 40 31.88 -17.99 -10.69
C GLY A 40 30.90 -19.09 -10.28
N GLU A 41 29.62 -18.73 -10.22
CA GLU A 41 28.56 -19.62 -10.66
C GLU A 41 27.64 -18.89 -11.62
N THR A 42 27.72 -19.34 -12.87
CA THR A 42 26.87 -18.95 -13.99
C THR A 42 25.46 -19.51 -13.75
N SER A 43 24.61 -18.76 -13.06
CA SER A 43 23.17 -18.99 -13.15
C SER A 43 22.64 -18.27 -14.38
N SER A 44 22.71 -18.97 -15.52
CA SER A 44 21.88 -18.68 -16.67
C SER A 44 20.42 -18.99 -16.31
N SER A 45 19.75 -18.03 -15.68
CA SER A 45 18.29 -17.95 -15.67
C SER A 45 17.90 -16.73 -16.50
N SER A 46 17.37 -17.00 -17.68
CA SER A 46 16.74 -16.02 -18.56
C SER A 46 15.42 -15.51 -17.96
N THR A 47 15.52 -14.82 -16.82
CA THR A 47 14.40 -14.17 -16.13
C THR A 47 14.56 -12.67 -16.36
N GLY A 48 13.59 -12.07 -17.05
CA GLY A 48 13.73 -10.75 -17.68
C GLY A 48 14.10 -9.59 -16.75
N ILE A 49 14.97 -8.72 -17.26
CA ILE A 49 15.16 -7.25 -17.15
C ILE A 49 14.45 -6.45 -16.03
N CYS A 50 14.13 -7.03 -14.87
CA CYS A 50 13.49 -6.30 -13.79
C CYS A 50 14.20 -6.68 -12.47
N GLY A 51 14.63 -5.67 -11.71
CA GLY A 51 15.36 -5.85 -10.45
C GLY A 51 14.52 -6.53 -9.37
N PRO A 52 15.08 -6.81 -8.17
CA PRO A 52 14.29 -7.31 -7.06
C PRO A 52 13.16 -6.31 -6.74
N GLY A 53 11.92 -6.80 -6.57
CA GLY A 53 10.79 -5.97 -6.14
C GLY A 53 11.03 -5.36 -4.75
N PRO A 54 10.36 -4.24 -4.42
CA PRO A 54 10.51 -3.57 -3.13
C PRO A 54 9.93 -4.40 -1.98
N ALA A 55 10.33 -4.06 -0.76
CA ALA A 55 9.89 -4.76 0.44
C ALA A 55 8.39 -4.55 0.73
N CYS A 56 7.71 -5.57 1.29
CA CYS A 56 6.30 -5.50 1.68
C CYS A 56 5.96 -4.41 2.71
N SER A 57 6.94 -3.68 3.26
CA SER A 57 6.70 -2.52 4.12
C SER A 57 6.26 -1.28 3.34
N ASP A 58 6.40 -1.26 2.00
CA ASP A 58 6.00 -0.12 1.17
C ASP A 58 4.50 -0.19 0.84
N ILE A 59 3.73 0.84 1.21
CA ILE A 59 2.28 0.91 0.97
C ILE A 59 1.95 1.25 -0.49
N THR A 60 2.92 1.77 -1.24
CA THR A 60 2.73 2.17 -2.65
C THR A 60 2.52 0.99 -3.60
N ARG A 61 2.75 -0.26 -3.15
CA ARG A 61 2.55 -1.48 -3.94
C ARG A 61 1.81 -2.54 -3.13
N GLY A 62 0.84 -3.19 -3.76
CA GLY A 62 0.22 -4.37 -3.20
C GLY A 62 -1.25 -4.52 -3.55
N THR A 63 -1.80 -5.62 -3.07
CA THR A 63 -3.20 -5.98 -3.27
C THR A 63 -3.86 -6.16 -1.92
N PHE A 64 -5.04 -5.60 -1.80
CA PHE A 64 -5.76 -5.49 -0.55
C PHE A 64 -7.14 -6.11 -0.72
N ARG A 65 -7.51 -6.93 0.24
CA ARG A 65 -8.91 -7.30 0.45
C ARG A 65 -9.58 -6.20 1.23
N LEU A 66 -10.74 -5.77 0.78
CA LEU A 66 -11.56 -4.76 1.45
C LEU A 66 -12.66 -5.43 2.24
N GLU A 67 -12.83 -4.97 3.48
CA GLU A 67 -13.82 -5.48 4.43
C GLU A 67 -14.69 -4.30 4.92
N THR A 68 -16.00 -4.52 5.04
CA THR A 68 -16.89 -3.60 5.75
C THR A 68 -16.52 -3.52 7.23
N SER A 69 -17.10 -2.56 7.95
CA SER A 69 -16.85 -2.36 9.37
C SER A 69 -17.23 -3.55 10.27
N ASP A 70 -18.09 -4.45 9.79
CA ASP A 70 -18.44 -5.72 10.46
C ASP A 70 -17.53 -6.89 10.09
N GLY A 71 -16.51 -6.66 9.25
CA GLY A 71 -15.55 -7.67 8.79
C GLY A 71 -16.00 -8.48 7.58
N SER A 72 -17.15 -8.18 6.97
CA SER A 72 -17.60 -8.88 5.77
C SER A 72 -16.76 -8.46 4.54
N PRO A 73 -16.37 -9.40 3.66
CA PRO A 73 -15.68 -9.04 2.41
C PRO A 73 -16.54 -8.13 1.54
N PHE A 74 -15.94 -7.05 1.06
CA PHE A 74 -16.60 -6.02 0.27
C PHE A 74 -15.98 -5.89 -1.12
N GLY A 75 -14.67 -5.97 -1.27
CA GLY A 75 -14.03 -5.75 -2.57
C GLY A 75 -12.54 -5.92 -2.52
N SER A 76 -11.86 -5.31 -3.49
CA SER A 76 -10.41 -5.41 -3.63
C SER A 76 -9.80 -4.15 -4.21
N LEU A 77 -8.63 -3.78 -3.70
CA LEU A 77 -7.82 -2.67 -4.20
C LEU A 77 -6.46 -3.20 -4.64
N PHE A 78 -5.98 -2.74 -5.78
CA PHE A 78 -4.70 -3.09 -6.36
C PHE A 78 -3.93 -1.80 -6.64
N PHE A 79 -2.68 -1.73 -6.16
CA PHE A 79 -1.71 -0.72 -6.57
C PHE A 79 -0.62 -1.37 -7.41
N PHE A 80 -0.39 -0.79 -8.58
CA PHE A 80 0.65 -1.16 -9.52
C PHE A 80 1.65 -0.02 -9.61
N ASP A 81 2.91 -0.34 -9.40
CA ASP A 81 4.00 0.61 -9.57
C ASP A 81 5.09 -0.02 -10.43
N ALA A 82 5.16 0.48 -11.66
CA ALA A 82 6.13 0.10 -12.66
C ALA A 82 7.35 1.03 -12.71
N VAL A 83 7.43 2.04 -11.83
CA VAL A 83 8.48 3.08 -11.85
C VAL A 83 9.87 2.50 -11.62
N GLU A 84 9.96 1.35 -10.93
CA GLU A 84 11.21 0.62 -10.75
C GLU A 84 11.21 -0.78 -11.40
N GLY A 85 10.02 -1.26 -11.78
CA GLY A 85 9.83 -2.52 -12.50
C GLY A 85 9.76 -2.26 -14.01
N CYS A 86 10.87 -2.47 -14.71
CA CYS A 86 10.91 -2.53 -16.17
C CYS A 86 10.85 -1.18 -16.93
N ASN A 87 11.40 -0.09 -16.35
CA ASN A 87 11.44 1.26 -16.94
C ASN A 87 10.05 1.85 -17.26
N GLY A 88 9.01 1.43 -16.54
CA GLY A 88 7.69 2.03 -16.61
C GLY A 88 7.67 3.40 -15.91
N SER A 89 6.64 4.19 -16.20
CA SER A 89 6.41 5.48 -15.51
C SER A 89 5.02 5.56 -14.88
N ALA A 90 4.25 4.49 -14.92
CA ALA A 90 2.86 4.48 -14.50
C ALA A 90 2.73 3.97 -13.06
N LEU A 91 2.16 4.83 -12.22
CA LEU A 91 1.53 4.48 -10.95
C LEU A 91 0.05 4.29 -11.25
N HIS A 92 -0.46 3.08 -11.12
CA HIS A 92 -1.83 2.74 -11.51
C HIS A 92 -2.55 2.06 -10.36
N TYR A 93 -3.84 2.34 -10.17
CA TYR A 93 -4.66 1.58 -9.24
C TYR A 93 -5.83 0.91 -9.96
N MET A 94 -6.32 -0.17 -9.38
CA MET A 94 -7.62 -0.73 -9.71
C MET A 94 -8.39 -0.98 -8.42
N LEU A 95 -9.59 -0.42 -8.33
CA LEU A 95 -10.52 -0.61 -7.24
C LEU A 95 -11.73 -1.37 -7.77
N THR A 96 -12.08 -2.46 -7.11
CA THR A 96 -13.23 -3.31 -7.45
C THR A 96 -14.19 -3.41 -6.28
N ILE A 97 -15.46 -3.17 -6.55
CA ILE A 97 -16.56 -3.27 -5.58
C ILE A 97 -17.68 -4.16 -6.15
N PRO A 98 -18.51 -4.79 -5.30
CA PRO A 98 -19.53 -5.72 -5.74
C PRO A 98 -20.72 -4.96 -6.32
N ASN A 99 -21.47 -5.61 -7.21
CA ASN A 99 -22.65 -5.03 -7.85
C ASN A 99 -23.85 -5.98 -7.75
N GLY A 100 -24.18 -6.41 -6.53
CA GLY A 100 -25.17 -7.45 -6.30
C GLY A 100 -24.85 -8.73 -7.08
N ASP A 101 -25.83 -9.24 -7.84
CA ASP A 101 -25.68 -10.43 -8.70
C ASP A 101 -25.07 -10.11 -10.08
N ALA A 102 -24.79 -8.85 -10.39
CA ALA A 102 -24.21 -8.44 -11.66
C ALA A 102 -22.68 -8.51 -11.63
N LYS A 103 -22.05 -8.22 -12.77
CA LYS A 103 -20.59 -8.09 -12.84
C LYS A 103 -20.12 -7.00 -11.89
N ALA A 104 -19.03 -7.28 -11.17
CA ALA A 104 -18.40 -6.33 -10.27
C ALA A 104 -18.10 -5.00 -10.97
N CYS A 105 -18.21 -3.92 -10.21
CA CYS A 105 -17.85 -2.59 -10.67
C CYS A 105 -16.35 -2.40 -10.46
N PHE A 106 -15.69 -1.80 -11.45
CA PHE A 106 -14.30 -1.41 -11.33
C PHE A 106 -14.10 0.08 -11.63
N ARG A 107 -13.10 0.68 -10.98
CA ARG A 107 -12.52 2.00 -11.25
C ARG A 107 -11.03 1.83 -11.28
N ASN A 108 -10.38 2.38 -12.31
CA ASN A 108 -8.95 2.27 -12.44
C ASN A 108 -8.41 3.51 -13.15
N SER A 109 -7.23 3.96 -12.74
CA SER A 109 -6.54 5.06 -13.40
C SER A 109 -5.11 5.14 -12.96
N ASP A 110 -4.34 5.92 -13.70
CA ASP A 110 -3.07 6.41 -13.19
C ASP A 110 -3.33 7.42 -12.06
N TYR A 111 -2.46 7.46 -11.06
CA TYR A 111 -2.65 8.30 -9.89
C TYR A 111 -1.43 9.16 -9.56
N GLU A 112 -1.70 10.26 -8.87
CA GLU A 112 -0.70 11.13 -8.25
C GLU A 112 -0.67 10.89 -6.75
N ILE A 113 0.53 10.89 -6.17
CA ILE A 113 0.71 10.77 -4.72
C ILE A 113 0.55 12.16 -4.10
N LEU A 114 -0.48 12.32 -3.28
CA LEU A 114 -0.67 13.53 -2.46
C LEU A 114 0.12 13.46 -1.15
N GLU A 115 0.24 12.27 -0.57
CA GLU A 115 0.96 12.05 0.68
C GLU A 115 1.54 10.64 0.73
N ASN A 116 2.80 10.54 1.16
CA ASN A 116 3.48 9.27 1.42
C ASN A 116 4.30 9.42 2.71
N ALA A 117 3.72 8.96 3.80
CA ALA A 117 4.29 8.98 5.14
C ALA A 117 4.20 7.59 5.77
N GLU A 118 4.94 7.37 6.86
CA GLU A 118 5.03 6.06 7.54
C GLU A 118 3.67 5.44 7.87
N SER A 119 2.68 6.26 8.23
CA SER A 119 1.35 5.81 8.64
C SER A 119 0.22 6.21 7.68
N VAL A 120 0.50 6.98 6.63
CA VAL A 120 -0.51 7.51 5.72
C VAL A 120 -0.01 7.48 4.29
N PHE A 121 -0.83 6.91 3.40
CA PHE A 121 -0.63 6.98 1.97
C PHE A 121 -1.90 7.52 1.32
N ARG A 122 -1.80 8.65 0.62
CA ARG A 122 -2.94 9.29 -0.04
C ARG A 122 -2.62 9.59 -1.50
N ILE A 123 -3.56 9.25 -2.36
CA ILE A 123 -3.48 9.47 -3.80
C ILE A 123 -4.71 10.22 -4.31
N ILE A 124 -4.56 10.81 -5.49
CA ILE A 124 -5.66 11.34 -6.29
C ILE A 124 -5.54 10.84 -7.72
N ALA A 125 -6.68 10.61 -8.36
CA ALA A 125 -6.72 10.20 -9.75
C ALA A 125 -7.97 10.75 -10.43
N ASP A 126 -7.79 11.38 -11.59
CA ASP A 126 -8.89 11.54 -12.53
C ASP A 126 -9.17 10.16 -13.13
N SER A 127 -10.36 9.61 -12.87
CA SER A 127 -10.69 8.26 -13.29
C SER A 127 -10.74 8.20 -14.82
N HIS A 128 -9.96 7.30 -15.40
CA HIS A 128 -9.85 7.15 -16.86
C HIS A 128 -10.17 5.72 -17.31
N GLY A 129 -10.67 4.89 -16.40
CA GLY A 129 -10.98 3.50 -16.64
C GLY A 129 -11.99 2.99 -15.64
N GLY A 130 -12.80 2.03 -16.04
CA GLY A 130 -13.82 1.49 -15.16
C GLY A 130 -15.06 0.95 -15.87
N SER A 131 -15.95 0.40 -15.07
CA SER A 131 -17.31 0.09 -15.47
C SER A 131 -18.06 1.37 -15.83
N THR A 132 -18.69 1.41 -16.99
CA THR A 132 -19.45 2.59 -17.46
C THR A 132 -20.95 2.50 -17.15
N SER A 133 -21.39 1.47 -16.44
CA SER A 133 -22.81 1.30 -16.11
C SER A 133 -23.24 2.24 -14.99
N VAL A 134 -24.51 2.63 -15.00
CA VAL A 134 -25.03 3.68 -14.08
C VAL A 134 -24.93 3.22 -12.63
N GLU A 135 -25.19 1.95 -12.36
CA GLU A 135 -25.06 1.33 -11.05
C GLU A 135 -23.61 1.29 -10.52
N CYS A 136 -22.63 1.36 -11.41
CA CYS A 136 -21.21 1.45 -11.06
C CYS A 136 -20.71 2.91 -10.96
N GLY A 137 -21.60 3.88 -10.78
CA GLY A 137 -21.22 5.29 -10.76
C GLY A 137 -21.25 5.95 -12.15
N GLY A 138 -21.53 5.25 -13.25
CA GLY A 138 -21.66 5.89 -14.57
C GLY A 138 -20.30 6.10 -15.24
N ASP A 139 -20.09 7.26 -15.87
CA ASP A 139 -18.93 7.53 -16.74
C ASP A 139 -17.67 7.89 -15.95
N PRO A 140 -16.68 6.97 -15.81
CA PRO A 140 -15.48 7.22 -15.02
C PRO A 140 -14.68 8.43 -15.51
N TRP A 141 -14.72 8.75 -16.81
CA TRP A 141 -13.89 9.79 -17.43
C TRP A 141 -14.14 11.22 -16.94
N ARG A 142 -15.14 11.41 -16.07
CA ARG A 142 -15.55 12.71 -15.53
C ARG A 142 -15.51 12.77 -14.00
N GLU A 143 -14.92 11.74 -13.39
CA GLU A 143 -14.89 11.54 -11.95
C GLU A 143 -13.45 11.62 -11.46
N THR A 144 -13.22 12.33 -10.36
CA THR A 144 -11.94 12.31 -9.63
C THR A 144 -12.12 11.48 -8.36
N ILE A 145 -11.21 10.55 -8.12
CA ILE A 145 -11.17 9.71 -6.92
C ILE A 145 -9.96 10.12 -6.06
N THR A 146 -10.21 10.33 -4.77
CA THR A 146 -9.18 10.39 -3.73
C THR A 146 -9.23 9.11 -2.92
N LEU A 147 -8.06 8.53 -2.64
CA LEU A 147 -7.94 7.29 -1.90
C LEU A 147 -6.87 7.44 -0.84
N GLU A 148 -7.22 7.16 0.41
CA GLU A 148 -6.33 7.28 1.56
C GLU A 148 -6.28 5.96 2.34
N LEU A 149 -5.07 5.45 2.54
CA LEU A 149 -4.75 4.35 3.44
C LEU A 149 -4.07 4.88 4.69
N ARG A 150 -4.57 4.50 5.86
CA ARG A 150 -3.93 4.77 7.16
C ARG A 150 -3.54 3.46 7.81
N ALA A 151 -2.25 3.28 8.11
CA ALA A 151 -1.74 2.06 8.73
C ALA A 151 -2.31 1.86 10.14
N ASP A 152 -2.69 0.63 10.46
CA ASP A 152 -2.97 0.24 11.84
C ASP A 152 -1.65 0.15 12.62
N PRO A 153 -1.48 0.88 13.73
CA PRO A 153 -0.24 0.82 14.51
C PRO A 153 0.03 -0.55 15.15
N CYS A 154 -0.97 -1.42 15.22
CA CYS A 154 -0.89 -2.75 15.83
C CYS A 154 -0.79 -3.89 14.81
N ASP A 155 -1.05 -3.62 13.53
CA ASP A 155 -1.07 -4.65 12.48
C ASP A 155 -0.56 -4.06 11.16
N ALA A 156 0.66 -4.43 10.79
CA ALA A 156 1.35 -3.91 9.61
C ALA A 156 0.64 -4.25 8.28
N GLU A 157 -0.26 -5.23 8.28
CA GLU A 157 -1.01 -5.63 7.09
C GLU A 157 -2.41 -5.00 7.03
N ARG A 158 -2.87 -4.30 8.08
CA ARG A 158 -4.21 -3.67 8.11
C ARG A 158 -4.13 -2.16 7.99
N PHE A 159 -5.09 -1.63 7.23
CA PHE A 159 -5.21 -0.21 6.95
C PHE A 159 -6.68 0.23 7.04
N ALA A 160 -6.93 1.42 7.56
CA ALA A 160 -8.19 2.11 7.31
C ALA A 160 -8.13 2.72 5.91
N LEU A 161 -9.08 2.34 5.06
CA LEU A 161 -9.25 2.85 3.70
C LEU A 161 -10.40 3.85 3.67
N ILE A 162 -10.14 5.04 3.13
CA ILE A 162 -11.15 6.04 2.81
C ILE A 162 -11.08 6.28 1.29
N VAL A 163 -12.23 6.15 0.62
CA VAL A 163 -12.37 6.46 -0.80
C VAL A 163 -13.41 7.55 -0.94
N GLU A 164 -13.07 8.61 -1.66
CA GLU A 164 -13.96 9.70 -2.00
C GLU A 164 -14.00 9.88 -3.50
N ASP A 165 -15.19 9.75 -4.09
CA ASP A 165 -15.45 10.10 -5.48
C ASP A 165 -16.13 11.47 -5.55
N SER A 166 -15.62 12.30 -6.46
CA SER A 166 -16.19 13.59 -6.83
C SER A 166 -17.67 13.54 -7.23
N LYS A 167 -18.15 12.39 -7.72
CA LYS A 167 -19.55 12.21 -8.08
C LYS A 167 -20.42 12.01 -6.83
N PRO A 168 -21.46 12.85 -6.63
CA PRO A 168 -22.40 12.66 -5.53
C PRO A 168 -23.06 11.27 -5.58
N ASP A 169 -23.22 10.66 -4.41
CA ASP A 169 -23.84 9.35 -4.22
C ASP A 169 -23.15 8.21 -5.02
N SER A 170 -21.87 8.40 -5.38
CA SER A 170 -21.09 7.35 -6.02
C SER A 170 -20.95 6.14 -5.10
N PRO A 171 -21.07 4.90 -5.62
CA PRO A 171 -20.76 3.70 -4.84
C PRO A 171 -19.26 3.60 -4.48
N TYR A 172 -18.42 4.47 -5.04
CA TYR A 172 -17.00 4.60 -4.71
C TYR A 172 -16.69 5.62 -3.61
N THR A 173 -17.70 6.23 -2.99
CA THR A 173 -17.51 7.01 -1.77
C THR A 173 -17.82 6.15 -0.56
N PHE A 174 -16.79 5.64 0.12
CA PHE A 174 -16.95 4.72 1.26
C PHE A 174 -15.71 4.66 2.17
N GLU A 175 -15.89 4.08 3.35
CA GLU A 175 -14.82 3.66 4.26
C GLU A 175 -14.80 2.13 4.37
N ALA A 176 -13.61 1.55 4.43
CA ALA A 176 -13.40 0.11 4.57
C ALA A 176 -12.15 -0.20 5.40
N THR A 177 -12.03 -1.44 5.88
CA THR A 177 -10.73 -1.97 6.29
C THR A 177 -10.06 -2.63 5.09
N ALA A 178 -8.86 -2.20 4.75
CA ALA A 178 -8.03 -2.82 3.73
C ALA A 178 -6.99 -3.72 4.42
N THR A 179 -7.06 -5.03 4.18
CA THR A 179 -6.04 -5.98 4.61
C THR A 179 -5.16 -6.32 3.43
N ARG A 180 -3.87 -6.03 3.52
CA ARG A 180 -2.88 -6.37 2.51
C ARG A 180 -2.73 -7.89 2.45
N CYS A 181 -2.89 -8.41 1.26
CA CYS A 181 -2.79 -9.84 0.96
C CYS A 181 -1.41 -10.19 0.39
N ARG A 182 -0.93 -9.34 -0.52
CA ARG A 182 0.27 -9.57 -1.33
C ARG A 182 0.94 -8.23 -1.63
N CYS A 183 2.27 -8.23 -1.67
CA CYS A 183 3.09 -7.08 -2.07
C CYS A 183 3.88 -7.34 -3.37
N ASP A 184 3.81 -8.57 -3.90
CA ASP A 184 4.46 -9.00 -5.13
C ASP A 184 3.58 -8.77 -6.38
N ILE A 185 2.25 -8.80 -6.21
CA ILE A 185 1.30 -8.37 -7.24
C ILE A 185 1.32 -6.84 -7.29
N GLY A 186 1.80 -6.32 -8.41
CA GLY A 186 2.15 -4.91 -8.63
C GLY A 186 3.35 -4.78 -9.56
N TRP A 187 4.15 -5.85 -9.69
CA TRP A 187 5.36 -5.92 -10.51
C TRP A 187 5.16 -6.50 -11.93
N ALA A 188 4.09 -7.26 -12.15
CA ALA A 188 3.78 -7.85 -13.45
C ALA A 188 2.48 -7.23 -14.01
N PRO A 189 2.56 -6.22 -14.90
CA PRO A 189 1.39 -5.62 -15.55
C PRO A 189 0.60 -6.59 -16.47
N CYS A 190 0.94 -7.88 -16.48
CA CYS A 190 0.47 -8.86 -17.45
C CYS A 190 -0.17 -10.12 -16.81
N ALA A 191 -0.40 -10.16 -15.50
CA ALA A 191 -1.11 -11.28 -14.88
C ALA A 191 -2.63 -11.06 -15.01
N GLU A 192 -3.14 -11.11 -16.24
CA GLU A 192 -4.59 -11.16 -16.50
C GLU A 192 -5.05 -12.63 -16.65
N PRO A 193 -6.22 -12.99 -16.08
CA PRO A 193 -7.06 -12.16 -15.22
C PRO A 193 -6.44 -11.97 -13.83
N LEU A 194 -6.63 -10.79 -13.24
CA LEU A 194 -6.34 -10.58 -11.82
C LEU A 194 -7.24 -11.50 -10.97
N PRO A 195 -6.75 -12.00 -9.83
CA PRO A 195 -7.55 -12.87 -8.98
C PRO A 195 -8.76 -12.11 -8.42
N GLU A 196 -9.92 -12.79 -8.37
CA GLU A 196 -11.14 -12.24 -7.75
C GLU A 196 -10.96 -12.04 -6.24
N ASP A 197 -10.20 -12.94 -5.58
CA ASP A 197 -9.75 -12.78 -4.20
C ASP A 197 -8.23 -12.55 -4.16
N PRO A 198 -7.76 -11.32 -3.84
CA PRO A 198 -6.34 -11.01 -3.79
C PRO A 198 -5.58 -11.78 -2.68
N CYS A 199 -6.31 -12.36 -1.72
CA CYS A 199 -5.79 -13.15 -0.61
C CYS A 199 -5.82 -14.67 -0.89
N ALA A 200 -6.33 -15.11 -2.03
CA ALA A 200 -6.29 -16.53 -2.39
C ALA A 200 -4.84 -17.00 -2.66
N PRO A 201 -4.48 -18.22 -2.22
CA PRO A 201 -3.12 -18.77 -2.36
C PRO A 201 -2.69 -19.03 -3.81
#